data_AF-A0A392UHY4-F1
#
_entry.id   AF-A0A392UHY4-F1
#
_cell.length_a   1.000
_cell.length_b   1.000
_cell.length_c   1.000
_cell.angle_alpha   90.00
_cell.angle_beta   90.00
_cell.angle_gamma   90.00
#
_symmetry.space_group_name_H-M   'P 1'
#
loop_
_entity.id
_entity.type
_entity.pdbx_description
1 polymer ?
#
loop_
_entity_poly.entity_id
_entity_poly.type
_entity_poly.pdbx_seq_one_letter_code
_entity_poly.pdbx_strand_id
1 'polypeptide(L)' 'AMQNLRQASRALKQGRTLIESGLAESKKEHGVELLNKLEAGIDEFELILQDRNRVAVGPKQKELLQYVGG' A
#
# COMPACT_ATOMS: atom_id res chain seq x y z
N ALA A 1 -4.85 10.21 9.97
CA ALA A 1 -4.20 9.87 8.69
C ALA A 1 -2.80 9.27 8.89
N MET A 2 -1.82 10.04 9.39
CA MET A 2 -0.43 9.57 9.52
C MET A 2 -0.26 8.34 10.42
N GLN A 3 -0.99 8.25 11.55
CA GLN A 3 -0.97 7.06 12.41
C GLN A 3 -1.48 5.81 11.69
N ASN A 4 -2.60 5.92 10.96
CA ASN A 4 -3.17 4.82 10.19
C ASN A 4 -2.22 4.36 9.09
N LEU A 5 -1.56 5.30 8.40
CA LEU A 5 -0.60 5.01 7.35
C LEU A 5 0.61 4.23 7.89
N ARG A 6 1.15 4.64 9.05
CA ARG A 6 2.26 3.94 9.70
C ARG A 6 1.88 2.54 10.18
N GLN A 7 0.64 2.36 10.66
CA GLN A 7 0.13 1.04 11.01
C GLN A 7 0.00 0.15 9.77
N ALA A 8 -0.55 0.67 8.66
CA ALA A 8 -0.65 -0.06 7.40
C ALA A 8 0.73 -0.46 6.85
N SER A 9 1.70 0.46 6.85
CA SER A 9 3.09 0.19 6.44
C SER A 9 3.71 -0.94 7.25
N ARG A 10 3.57 -0.90 8.58
CA ARG A 10 4.10 -1.96 9.47
C ARG A 10 3.42 -3.30 9.24
N ALA A 11 2.09 -3.30 9.14
CA ALA A 11 1.31 -4.52 8.91
C ALA A 11 1.70 -5.17 7.57
N LEU A 12 1.87 -4.37 6.50
CA LEU A 12 2.33 -4.85 5.21
C LEU A 12 3.72 -5.48 5.30
N LYS A 13 4.70 -4.77 5.86
CA LYS A 13 6.09 -5.27 5.98
C LYS A 13 6.19 -6.57 6.77
N GLN A 14 5.40 -6.69 7.85
CA GLN A 14 5.39 -7.89 8.69
C GLN A 14 4.62 -9.06 8.04
N GLY A 15 3.51 -8.76 7.35
CA GLY A 15 2.65 -9.77 6.75
C GLY A 15 3.05 -10.20 5.34
N ARG A 16 3.96 -9.47 4.68
CA ARG A 16 4.27 -9.64 3.26
C ARG A 16 4.59 -11.08 2.86
N THR A 17 5.51 -11.73 3.57
CA THR A 17 5.90 -13.12 3.28
C THR A 17 4.72 -14.08 3.39
N LEU A 18 3.83 -13.88 4.38
CA LEU A 18 2.64 -14.70 4.54
C LEU A 18 1.67 -14.51 3.37
N ILE A 19 1.45 -13.26 2.96
CA ILE A 19 0.58 -12.95 1.80
C ILE A 19 1.15 -13.56 0.53
N GLU A 20 2.45 -13.36 0.25
CA GLU A 20 3.11 -13.92 -0.93
C GLU A 20 3.04 -15.46 -0.96
N SER A 21 3.16 -16.11 0.20
CA SER A 21 3.02 -17.57 0.31
C SER A 21 1.58 -18.07 0.10
N GLY A 22 0.58 -17.23 0.35
CA GLY A 22 -0.84 -17.53 0.17
C GLY A 22 -1.37 -17.23 -1.24
N LEU A 23 -0.57 -16.62 -2.12
CA LEU A 23 -0.99 -16.35 -3.50
C LEU A 23 -1.13 -17.65 -4.29
N ALA A 24 -2.22 -17.77 -5.04
CA ALA A 24 -2.32 -18.81 -6.07
C ALA A 24 -1.20 -18.62 -7.10
N GLU A 25 -0.58 -19.72 -7.54
CA GLU A 25 0.57 -19.66 -8.45
C GLU A 25 0.27 -18.87 -9.73
N SER A 26 -0.94 -19.02 -10.29
CA SER A 26 -1.42 -18.29 -11.46
C SER A 26 -1.59 -16.78 -11.27
N LYS A 27 -1.45 -16.28 -10.03
CA LYS A 27 -1.59 -14.86 -9.64
C LYS A 27 -0.35 -14.33 -8.94
N LYS A 28 0.70 -15.13 -8.77
CA LYS A 28 1.85 -14.80 -7.92
C LYS A 28 2.58 -13.54 -8.39
N GLU A 29 2.93 -13.48 -9.66
CA GLU A 29 3.62 -12.32 -10.24
C GLU A 29 2.79 -11.03 -10.08
N HIS A 30 1.52 -11.07 -10.48
CA HIS A 30 0.64 -9.92 -10.36
C HIS A 30 0.37 -9.53 -8.90
N GLY A 31 0.23 -10.49 -8.00
CA GLY A 31 0.06 -10.22 -6.56
C GLY A 31 1.31 -9.56 -5.95
N VAL A 32 2.50 -10.04 -6.30
CA VAL A 32 3.77 -9.41 -5.88
C VAL A 32 3.90 -8.00 -6.46
N GLU A 33 3.50 -7.79 -7.71
CA GLU A 33 3.47 -6.46 -8.34
C GLU A 33 2.55 -5.49 -7.56
N LEU A 34 1.34 -5.92 -7.19
CA LEU A 34 0.42 -5.11 -6.40
C LEU A 34 0.96 -4.80 -5.00
N LEU A 35 1.62 -5.76 -4.35
CA LEU A 35 2.26 -5.53 -3.04
C LEU A 35 3.39 -4.50 -3.14
N ASN A 36 4.21 -4.57 -4.19
CA ASN A 36 5.25 -3.57 -4.44
C ASN A 36 4.66 -2.17 -4.69
N LYS A 37 3.60 -2.08 -5.49
CA LYS A 37 2.88 -0.82 -5.74
C LYS A 37 2.27 -0.24 -4.47
N LEU A 38 1.70 -1.09 -3.62
CA LEU A 38 1.14 -0.68 -2.34
C LEU A 38 2.23 -0.15 -1.39
N GLU A 39 3.39 -0.83 -1.32
CA GLU A 39 4.52 -0.38 -0.49
C GLU A 39 5.05 0.98 -0.96
N ALA A 40 5.35 1.13 -2.25
CA ALA A 40 5.80 2.40 -2.82
C ALA A 40 4.77 3.52 -2.64
N GLY A 41 3.49 3.23 -2.87
CA GLY A 41 2.42 4.21 -2.74
C GLY A 41 2.17 4.65 -1.29
N ILE A 42 2.43 3.78 -0.30
CA ILE A 42 2.39 4.15 1.12
C ILE A 42 3.51 5.13 1.45
N ASP A 43 4.72 4.90 0.94
CA ASP A 43 5.86 5.81 1.12
C ASP A 43 5.59 7.18 0.48
N GLU A 44 5.03 7.20 -0.74
CA GLU A 44 4.56 8.43 -1.39
C GLU A 44 3.47 9.15 -0.59
N PHE A 45 2.55 8.39 0.02
CA PHE A 45 1.50 8.99 0.83
C PHE A 45 2.06 9.61 2.11
N GLU A 46 3.13 9.05 2.68
CA GLU A 46 3.80 9.67 3.84
C GLU A 46 4.40 11.02 3.46
N LEU A 47 5.05 11.12 2.28
CA LEU A 47 5.57 12.38 1.75
C LEU A 47 4.45 13.42 1.54
N ILE A 48 3.33 13.03 0.92
CA ILE A 48 2.16 13.92 0.72
C ILE A 48 1.66 14.49 2.05
N LEU A 49 1.61 13.66 3.09
CA LEU A 49 1.18 14.09 4.43
C LEU A 49 2.22 15.00 5.11
N GLN A 50 3.52 14.75 4.92
CA GLN A 50 4.60 15.60 5.41
C GLN A 50 4.59 16.98 4.74
N ASP A 51 4.40 17.01 3.42
CA ASP A 51 4.31 18.23 2.60
C ASP A 51 2.99 18.99 2.79
N ARG A 52 2.04 18.42 3.55
CA ARG A 52 0.70 18.98 3.79
C ARG A 52 -0.08 19.24 2.49
N ASN A 53 0.19 18.47 1.43
CA ASN A 53 -0.48 18.59 0.15
C ASN A 53 -1.90 17.99 0.20
N ARG A 54 -2.85 18.78 0.71
CA ARG A 54 -4.24 18.33 0.99
C ARG A 54 -4.99 17.85 -0.25
N VAL A 55 -4.69 18.39 -1.43
CA VAL A 55 -5.38 18.00 -2.68
C VAL A 55 -4.92 16.64 -3.20
N ALA A 56 -3.70 16.22 -2.86
CA ALA A 56 -3.16 14.91 -3.25
C ALA A 56 -3.59 13.76 -2.33
N VAL A 57 -4.08 14.05 -1.11
CA VAL A 57 -4.49 13.05 -0.12
C VAL A 57 -5.61 12.15 -0.64
N GLY A 58 -6.69 12.74 -1.16
CA GLY A 58 -7.86 11.99 -1.66
C GLY A 58 -7.52 11.05 -2.82
N PRO A 59 -6.89 11.56 -3.91
CA PRO A 59 -6.44 10.73 -5.02
C PRO A 59 -5.52 9.58 -4.61
N LYS A 60 -4.50 9.86 -3.78
CA LYS A 60 -3.56 8.83 -3.33
C LYS A 60 -4.23 7.77 -2.46
N GLN A 61 -5.13 8.17 -1.55
CA GLN A 61 -5.89 7.22 -0.75
C GLN A 61 -6.74 6.28 -1.63
N LYS A 62 -7.39 6.81 -2.66
CA LYS A 62 -8.20 6.01 -3.59
C LYS A 62 -7.34 5.02 -4.38
N GLU A 63 -6.18 5.45 -4.86
CA GLU A 63 -5.22 4.59 -5.56
C GLU A 63 -4.77 3.39 -4.69
N LEU A 64 -4.39 3.64 -3.43
CA LEU A 64 -3.97 2.58 -2.52
C LEU A 64 -5.08 1.56 -2.24
N LEU A 65 -6.33 2.01 -2.15
CA LEU A 65 -7.47 1.11 -1.98
C LEU A 65 -7.69 0.19 -3.18
N GLN A 66 -7.36 0.63 -4.39
CA GLN A 66 -7.46 -0.21 -5.59
C GLN A 66 -6.49 -1.40 -5.55
N TYR A 67 -5.32 -1.26 -4.92
CA TYR A 67 -4.34 -2.34 -4.81
C TYR A 67 -4.73 -3.42 -3.80
N VAL A 68 -5.60 -3.10 -2.84
CA VAL A 68 -6.08 -4.04 -1.81
C VAL A 68 -7.47 -4.61 -2.09
N GLY A 69 -8.02 -4.33 -3.28
CA GLY A 69 -9.31 -4.89 -3.73
C GLY A 69 -10.53 -4.01 -3.46
N GLY A 70 -10.35 -2.80 -2.91
CA GLY A 70 -11.43 -1.84 -2.66
C GLY A 70 -12.23 -2.10 -1.40
#